data_AF-X1FVG4-F1
#
_entry.id   AF-X1FVG4-F1
#
_cell.length_a   1.000
_cell.length_b   1.000
_cell.length_c   1.000
_cell.angle_alpha   90.00
_cell.angle_beta   90.00
_cell.angle_gamma   90.00
#
_symmetry.space_group_name_H-M   'P 1'
#
loop_
_entity.id
_entity.type
_entity.pdbx_description
1 polymer ?
#
loop_
_entity_poly.entity_id
_entity_poly.type
_entity_poly.pdbx_seq_one_letter_code
_entity_poly.pdbx_strand_id
1 'polypeptide(L)'
;PQWMKTMDRDGFLFPLFPEYKKYRRQNIKPMFLLDGAVIAIKRKVLMETEGRRGVHVFMGKKIKGIIQDKKYTIEIDNKEDLGLAIFFLSERQE
;
A
#
# COMPACT_ATOMS: atom_id res chain seq x y z
N PRO A 1 -1.62 -7.24 6.20
CA PRO A 1 -2.15 -7.94 7.41
C PRO A 1 -2.17 -9.48 7.29
N GLN A 2 -2.88 -10.10 6.33
CA GLN A 2 -3.02 -11.57 6.29
C GLN A 2 -1.72 -12.37 6.07
N TRP A 3 -0.69 -11.75 5.50
CA TRP A 3 0.63 -12.34 5.29
C TRP A 3 1.53 -12.26 6.53
N MET A 4 1.15 -11.47 7.53
CA MET A 4 1.86 -11.37 8.80
C MET A 4 1.56 -12.57 9.69
N LYS A 5 2.49 -12.87 10.60
CA LYS A 5 2.42 -13.96 11.57
C LYS A 5 2.58 -13.40 12.97
N THR A 6 1.91 -14.01 13.93
CA THR A 6 2.32 -13.91 15.34
C THR A 6 3.40 -14.96 15.60
N MET A 7 4.22 -14.73 16.62
CA MET A 7 5.26 -15.65 17.05
C MET A 7 5.05 -15.92 18.54
N ASP A 8 5.11 -17.19 18.96
CA ASP A 8 5.11 -17.53 20.38
C ASP A 8 6.52 -17.37 21.00
N ARG A 9 6.65 -17.71 22.30
CA ARG A 9 7.90 -17.56 23.04
C ARG A 9 9.00 -18.54 22.60
N ASP A 10 8.59 -19.66 22.00
CA ASP A 10 9.50 -20.71 21.51
C ASP A 10 9.85 -20.50 20.03
N GLY A 11 9.33 -19.44 19.40
CA GLY A 11 9.64 -19.03 18.03
C GLY A 11 8.70 -19.61 16.97
N PHE A 12 7.62 -20.30 17.34
CA PHE A 12 6.68 -20.84 16.37
C PHE A 12 5.76 -19.76 15.81
N LEU A 13 5.57 -19.82 14.49
CA LEU A 13 4.78 -18.84 13.74
C LEU A 13 3.33 -19.30 13.60
N PHE A 14 2.40 -18.41 13.94
CA PHE A 14 0.97 -18.64 13.78
C PHE A 14 0.34 -17.61 12.83
N PRO A 15 -0.70 -18.02 12.07
CA PRO A 15 -1.62 -17.10 11.41
C PRO A 15 -1.99 -15.87 12.26
N LEU A 16 -1.83 -14.65 11.72
CA LEU A 16 -2.35 -13.45 12.40
C LEU A 16 -3.89 -13.48 12.51
N PHE A 17 -4.58 -14.12 11.57
CA PHE A 17 -6.03 -14.34 11.60
C PHE A 17 -6.32 -15.85 11.52
N PRO A 18 -7.01 -16.47 12.47
CA PRO A 18 -7.18 -17.93 12.51
C PRO A 18 -8.07 -18.48 11.39
N GLU A 19 -9.01 -17.69 10.87
CA GLU A 19 -10.05 -18.16 9.93
C GLU A 19 -9.82 -17.83 8.45
N TYR A 20 -8.58 -17.60 8.01
CA TYR A 20 -8.35 -17.26 6.60
C TYR A 20 -8.28 -18.48 5.68
N LYS A 21 -8.84 -18.32 4.48
CA LYS A 21 -8.71 -19.28 3.39
C LYS A 21 -7.35 -19.12 2.71
N LYS A 22 -6.57 -20.20 2.65
CA LYS A 22 -5.25 -20.22 2.00
C LYS A 22 -5.45 -20.20 0.47
N TYR A 23 -4.99 -19.14 -0.18
CA TYR A 23 -4.90 -19.08 -1.64
C TYR A 23 -3.45 -19.02 -2.08
N ARG A 24 -3.11 -19.75 -3.13
CA ARG A 24 -1.83 -19.58 -3.82
C ARG A 24 -1.82 -18.23 -4.52
N ARG A 25 -0.68 -17.52 -4.54
CA ARG A 25 -0.56 -16.17 -5.11
C ARG A 25 -0.95 -16.13 -6.59
N GLN A 26 -0.67 -17.18 -7.34
CA GLN A 26 -1.04 -17.32 -8.76
C GLN A 26 -2.54 -17.53 -8.99
N ASN A 27 -3.29 -17.94 -7.96
CA ASN A 27 -4.74 -18.20 -8.07
C ASN A 27 -5.58 -16.98 -7.69
N ILE A 28 -4.96 -15.89 -7.24
CA ILE A 28 -5.65 -14.65 -6.90
C ILE A 28 -5.43 -13.60 -7.98
N LYS A 29 -6.46 -12.79 -8.23
CA LYS A 29 -6.35 -11.65 -9.14
C LYS A 29 -5.22 -10.71 -8.66
N PRO A 30 -4.56 -9.98 -9.59
CA PRO A 30 -3.62 -8.93 -9.22
C PRO A 30 -4.25 -8.00 -8.18
N MET A 31 -3.48 -7.71 -7.13
CA MET A 31 -3.87 -6.80 -6.07
C MET A 31 -2.94 -5.60 -6.16
N PHE A 32 -3.50 -4.42 -5.91
CA PHE A 32 -2.80 -3.14 -5.97
C PHE A 32 -2.92 -2.45 -4.62
N LEU A 33 -1.87 -1.74 -4.24
CA LEU A 33 -1.85 -0.88 -3.05
C LEU A 33 -1.90 0.58 -3.53
N LEU A 34 -2.62 1.43 -2.80
CA LEU A 34 -2.56 2.87 -3.00
C LEU A 34 -1.36 3.38 -2.20
N ASP A 35 -0.35 3.88 -2.89
CA ASP A 35 0.94 4.32 -2.33
C ASP A 35 0.98 5.81 -1.94
N GLY A 36 -0.15 6.51 -2.09
CA GLY A 36 -0.25 7.93 -1.72
C GLY A 36 0.58 8.90 -2.59
N ALA A 37 1.34 8.44 -3.58
CA ALA A 37 2.28 9.27 -4.33
C ALA A 37 1.58 10.41 -5.08
N VAL A 38 0.45 10.10 -5.73
CA VAL A 38 -0.40 11.09 -6.40
C VAL A 38 -1.87 10.73 -6.20
N ILE A 39 -2.65 11.68 -5.69
CA ILE A 39 -4.10 11.55 -5.57
C ILE A 39 -4.75 12.82 -6.12
N ALA A 40 -5.49 12.68 -7.22
CA ALA A 40 -6.26 13.77 -7.81
C ALA A 40 -7.75 13.57 -7.54
N ILE A 41 -8.38 14.52 -6.85
CA ILE A 41 -9.79 14.43 -6.42
C ILE A 41 -10.52 15.71 -6.80
N LYS A 42 -11.76 15.56 -7.29
CA LYS A 42 -12.65 16.71 -7.47
C LYS A 42 -12.98 17.28 -6.09
N ARG A 43 -12.83 18.61 -5.92
CA ARG A 43 -13.21 19.30 -4.68
C ARG A 43 -14.58 18.87 -4.14
N LYS A 44 -15.60 18.81 -4.99
CA LYS A 44 -16.96 18.38 -4.60
C LYS A 44 -16.97 17.00 -3.92
N VAL A 45 -16.24 16.02 -4.47
CA VAL A 45 -16.17 14.66 -3.91
C VAL A 45 -15.49 14.68 -2.54
N LEU A 46 -14.39 15.43 -2.41
CA LEU A 46 -13.69 15.57 -1.13
C LEU A 46 -14.61 16.18 -0.06
N MET A 47 -15.30 17.27 -0.38
CA MET A 47 -16.19 17.95 0.58
C MET A 47 -17.42 17.10 0.94
N GLU A 48 -17.99 16.33 0.00
CA GLU A 48 -19.11 15.42 0.28
C GLU A 48 -18.77 14.31 1.28
N THR A 49 -17.48 14.02 1.46
CA THR A 49 -16.98 12.99 2.37
C THR A 49 -16.55 13.53 3.73
N GLU A 50 -16.70 14.83 3.96
CA GLU A 50 -16.41 15.47 5.25
C GLU A 50 -17.14 14.78 6.41
N GLY A 51 -16.45 14.62 7.54
CA GLY A 51 -16.97 13.96 8.74
C GLY A 51 -17.13 12.43 8.64
N ARG A 52 -16.94 11.82 7.46
CA ARG A 52 -17.00 10.35 7.31
C ARG A 52 -15.69 9.71 7.77
N ARG A 53 -15.81 8.54 8.41
CA ARG A 53 -14.67 7.77 8.92
C ARG A 53 -14.42 6.53 8.07
N GLY A 54 -13.15 6.18 7.89
CA GLY A 54 -12.71 4.97 7.19
C GLY A 54 -11.52 5.23 6.29
N VAL A 55 -10.81 4.15 5.96
CA VAL A 55 -9.63 4.21 5.08
C VAL A 55 -10.06 4.65 3.68
N HIS A 56 -9.41 5.68 3.16
CA HIS A 56 -9.61 6.22 1.79
C HIS A 56 -11.03 6.67 1.44
N VAL A 57 -11.91 6.89 2.43
CA VAL A 57 -13.31 7.32 2.19
C VAL A 57 -13.37 8.63 1.39
N PHE A 58 -12.37 9.49 1.56
CA PHE A 58 -12.24 10.78 0.87
C PHE A 58 -12.07 10.68 -0.66
N MET A 59 -11.78 9.49 -1.20
CA MET A 59 -11.65 9.25 -2.63
C MET A 59 -13.00 9.05 -3.35
N GLY A 60 -14.11 8.97 -2.60
CA GLY A 60 -15.44 8.74 -3.16
C GLY A 60 -15.67 7.30 -3.64
N LYS A 61 -16.64 7.11 -4.54
CA LYS A 61 -17.10 5.76 -4.96
C LYS A 61 -16.44 5.22 -6.23
N LYS A 62 -15.86 6.10 -7.05
CA LYS A 62 -15.32 5.74 -8.38
C LYS A 62 -13.87 6.18 -8.48
N ILE A 63 -12.97 5.22 -8.29
CA ILE A 63 -11.52 5.43 -8.23
C ILE A 63 -10.90 4.83 -9.49
N LYS A 64 -10.04 5.59 -10.16
CA LYS A 64 -9.21 5.11 -11.28
C LYS A 64 -7.77 5.10 -10.82
N GLY A 65 -7.14 3.92 -10.79
CA GLY A 65 -5.73 3.78 -10.46
C GLY A 65 -4.82 4.05 -11.67
N ILE A 66 -3.61 4.52 -11.38
CA ILE A 66 -2.49 4.57 -12.33
C ILE A 66 -1.43 3.63 -11.77
N ILE A 67 -0.94 2.70 -12.60
CA ILE A 67 0.12 1.78 -12.21
C ILE A 67 1.44 2.49 -12.44
N GLN A 68 2.30 2.48 -11.44
CA GLN A 68 3.66 3.02 -11.53
C GLN A 68 4.70 1.99 -11.08
N ASP A 69 5.93 2.19 -11.53
CA ASP A 69 7.07 1.36 -11.15
C ASP A 69 7.41 1.58 -9.66
N LYS A 70 7.88 0.53 -9.00
CA LYS A 70 8.22 0.51 -7.56
C LYS A 70 9.15 1.65 -7.16
N LYS A 71 10.06 2.06 -8.05
CA LYS A 71 10.96 3.19 -7.80
C LYS A 71 10.26 4.54 -7.61
N TYR A 72 8.99 4.67 -8.04
CA TYR A 72 8.16 5.86 -7.83
C TYR A 72 7.20 5.72 -6.65
N THR A 73 7.16 4.56 -5.98
CA THR A 73 6.28 4.28 -4.83
C THR A 73 7.02 4.32 -3.50
N ILE A 74 8.23 4.89 -3.47
CA ILE A 74 9.06 4.91 -2.26
C ILE A 74 8.49 5.97 -1.31
N GLU A 75 8.04 5.54 -0.14
CA GLU A 75 7.70 6.40 1.00
C GLU A 75 8.95 6.60 1.86
N ILE A 76 9.19 7.83 2.32
CA ILE A 76 10.38 8.17 3.10
C ILE A 76 9.98 8.31 4.57
N ASP A 77 10.16 7.23 5.32
CA ASP A 77 9.91 7.21 6.77
C ASP A 77 11.22 7.25 7.58
N ASN A 78 12.31 6.75 7.01
CA ASN A 78 13.63 6.65 7.65
C ASN A 78 14.80 6.96 6.69
N LYS A 79 16.04 6.82 7.18
CA LYS A 79 17.26 7.15 6.42
C LYS A 79 17.54 6.12 5.32
N GLU A 80 17.20 4.87 5.56
CA GLU A 80 17.35 3.77 4.62
C GLU A 80 16.45 3.97 3.40
N ASP A 81 15.22 4.45 3.59
CA ASP A 81 14.29 4.79 2.51
C ASP A 81 14.85 5.92 1.62
N LEU A 82 15.45 6.94 2.25
CA LEU A 82 16.12 8.02 1.53
C LEU A 82 17.31 7.51 0.70
N GLY A 83 18.12 6.61 1.26
CA GLY A 83 19.21 5.97 0.52
C GLY A 83 18.73 5.22 -0.71
N LEU A 84 17.61 4.47 -0.58
CA LEU A 84 17.00 3.75 -1.70
C LEU A 84 16.47 4.71 -2.78
N ALA A 85 15.84 5.81 -2.39
CA ALA A 85 15.36 6.82 -3.34
C ALA A 85 16.53 7.46 -4.11
N ILE A 86 17.64 7.78 -3.43
CA ILE A 86 18.85 8.32 -4.06
C ILE A 86 19.42 7.33 -5.08
N PHE A 87 19.53 6.05 -4.71
CA PHE A 87 20.00 5.00 -5.62
C PHE A 87 19.19 4.97 -6.93
N PHE A 88 17.86 4.98 -6.86
CA PHE A 88 17.02 4.97 -8.06
C PHE A 88 17.06 6.28 -8.86
N LEU A 89 17.45 7.40 -8.24
CA LEU A 89 17.65 8.66 -8.93
C LEU A 89 19.00 8.70 -9.65
N SER A 90 20.06 8.14 -9.06
CA SER A 90 21.38 8.08 -9.69
C SER A 90 21.41 7.16 -10.92
N GLU A 91 20.72 6.02 -10.86
CA GLU A 91 20.58 5.07 -11.99
C GLU A 91 19.87 5.65 -13.24
N ARG A 92 19.28 6.85 -13.15
CA ARG A 92 18.65 7.52 -14.30
C ARG A 92 19.53 8.55 -14.99
N GLN A 93 20.65 8.92 -14.37
CA GLN A 93 21.56 9.92 -14.90
C GLN A 93 22.67 9.32 -15.78
N GLU A 94 22.73 7.98 -15.85
CA GLU A 94 23.50 7.21 -16.82
C GLU A 94 22.60 6.76 -17.99
#